data_AF-A0A1I7YMG7-F1
#
_entry.id   AF-A0A1I7YMG7-F1
#
_cell.length_a   1.000
_cell.length_b   1.000
_cell.length_c   1.000
_cell.angle_alpha   90.00
_cell.angle_beta   90.00
_cell.angle_gamma   90.00
#
_symmetry.space_group_name_H-M   'P 1'
#
loop_
_entity.id
_entity.type
_entity.pdbx_description
1 polymer ?
#
loop_
_entity_poly.entity_id
_entity_poly.type
_entity_poly.pdbx_seq_one_letter_code
_entity_poly.pdbx_strand_id
1 'polypeptide(L)'
;MERAFEKLAKLRHLPRARQVPGGRFQQWKNPIYVSPHISPLQRGVDFTFQDGRPIYVTSKVEADRKLEQIELGKTIVKYLADMREVEKMYIDAEAHKLAAEAEKQRWTPRSKGTEDIF
;
A
#
# COMPACT_ATOMS: atom_id res chain seq x y z
N MET A 1 -23.61 3.81 -3.51
CA MET A 1 -22.42 4.62 -3.90
C MET A 1 -22.17 5.77 -2.91
N GLU A 2 -23.18 6.55 -2.51
CA GLU A 2 -23.00 7.70 -1.60
C GLU A 2 -22.44 7.37 -0.21
N ARG A 3 -22.85 6.23 0.39
CA ARG A 3 -22.38 5.82 1.73
C ARG A 3 -20.86 5.54 1.81
N ALA A 4 -20.23 5.16 0.70
CA ALA A 4 -18.78 4.92 0.65
C ALA A 4 -18.01 6.25 0.61
N PHE A 5 -18.54 7.25 -0.09
CA PHE A 5 -18.00 8.61 -0.12
C PHE A 5 -18.14 9.32 1.22
N GLU A 6 -19.25 9.13 1.94
CA GLU A 6 -19.40 9.65 3.31
C GLU A 6 -18.39 9.04 4.30
N LYS A 7 -18.10 7.73 4.19
CA LYS A 7 -17.07 7.08 5.02
C LYS A 7 -15.68 7.63 4.72
N LEU A 8 -15.35 7.83 3.45
CA LEU A 8 -14.09 8.45 3.01
C LEU A 8 -13.97 9.92 3.42
N ALA A 9 -15.06 10.66 3.40
CA ALA A 9 -15.11 12.03 3.91
C ALA A 9 -14.81 12.03 5.42
N LYS A 10 -15.49 11.18 6.21
CA LYS A 10 -15.29 11.05 7.66
C LYS A 10 -13.85 10.78 8.08
N LEU A 11 -13.11 10.00 7.28
CA LEU A 11 -11.68 9.72 7.52
C LEU A 11 -10.77 10.94 7.31
N ARG A 12 -11.14 11.91 6.46
CA ARG A 12 -10.33 13.12 6.21
C ARG A 12 -10.36 14.13 7.36
N HIS A 13 -11.37 14.06 8.23
CA HIS A 13 -11.52 14.95 9.39
C HIS A 13 -10.86 14.40 10.65
N LEU A 14 -10.36 13.15 10.62
CA LEU A 14 -9.54 12.63 11.71
C LEU A 14 -8.35 13.58 11.91
N PRO A 15 -8.05 13.97 13.16
CA PRO A 15 -6.91 14.82 13.42
C PRO A 15 -5.68 14.12 12.83
N ARG A 16 -5.04 14.75 11.82
CA ARG A 16 -3.72 14.33 11.35
C ARG A 16 -2.87 14.14 12.59
N ALA A 17 -2.13 13.03 12.64
CA ALA A 17 -1.25 12.66 13.74
C ALA A 17 -0.69 13.92 14.40
N ARG A 18 -0.94 14.07 15.72
CA ARG A 18 -0.56 15.23 16.52
C ARG A 18 0.76 15.78 16.00
N GLN A 19 0.80 17.08 15.64
CA GLN A 19 2.05 17.77 15.42
C GLN A 19 2.81 17.75 16.75
N VAL A 20 3.59 16.70 16.97
CA VAL A 20 4.48 16.62 18.11
C VAL A 20 5.50 17.73 17.87
N PRO A 21 5.59 18.76 18.72
CA PRO A 21 6.65 19.74 18.60
C PRO A 21 7.96 18.96 18.60
N GLY A 22 8.76 19.13 17.54
CA GLY A 22 9.94 18.31 17.26
C GLY A 22 10.85 18.19 18.48
N GLY A 23 10.64 17.15 19.28
CA GLY A 23 11.44 16.86 20.44
C GLY A 23 12.79 16.34 19.97
N ARG A 24 13.87 16.79 20.62
CA ARG A 24 15.21 16.20 20.42
C ARG A 24 15.10 14.69 20.57
N PHE A 25 15.67 13.96 19.61
CA PHE A 25 15.74 12.50 19.61
C PHE A 25 16.36 12.02 20.94
N GLN A 26 15.57 11.31 21.76
CA GLN A 26 16.00 10.80 23.06
C GLN A 26 16.60 9.40 22.88
N GLN A 27 17.92 9.32 22.75
CA GLN A 27 18.66 8.07 22.44
C GLN A 27 18.50 6.96 23.50
N TRP A 28 18.07 7.29 24.72
CA TRP A 28 17.89 6.35 25.83
C TRP A 28 16.49 5.74 25.93
N LYS A 29 15.54 6.16 25.11
CA LYS A 29 14.21 5.52 25.04
C LYS A 29 14.19 4.55 23.88
N ASN A 30 13.77 3.31 24.13
CA ASN A 30 13.48 2.36 23.06
C ASN A 30 12.36 2.94 22.18
N PRO A 31 12.62 3.24 20.90
CA PRO A 31 11.61 3.84 20.05
C PRO A 31 10.47 2.82 19.82
N ILE A 32 9.22 3.24 20.01
CA ILE A 32 8.03 2.44 19.67
C ILE A 32 7.99 2.17 18.15
N TYR A 33 8.63 3.04 17.37
CA TYR A 33 8.81 2.89 15.93
C TYR A 33 10.20 3.39 15.56
N VAL A 34 11.07 2.47 15.11
CA VAL A 34 12.32 2.85 14.45
C VAL A 34 11.98 2.92 12.97
N SER A 35 11.64 4.10 12.46
CA SER A 35 11.79 4.31 11.01
C SER A 35 13.23 3.92 10.67
N PRO A 36 13.55 3.26 9.54
CA PRO A 36 14.93 3.00 9.16
C PRO A 36 15.70 4.33 9.20
N HIS A 37 16.41 4.57 10.31
CA HIS A 37 16.94 5.88 10.62
C HIS A 37 18.25 5.98 9.87
N ILE A 38 18.17 6.49 8.65
CA ILE A 38 19.34 6.82 7.86
C ILE A 38 19.97 8.02 8.54
N SER A 39 21.09 7.79 9.25
CA SER A 39 21.86 8.89 9.81
C SER A 39 22.22 9.84 8.65
N PRO A 40 22.06 11.16 8.80
CA PRO A 40 22.52 12.13 7.81
C PRO A 40 24.02 11.96 7.49
N LEU A 41 24.81 11.50 8.48
CA LEU A 41 26.23 11.21 8.32
C LEU A 41 26.50 9.94 7.49
N GLN A 42 25.51 9.07 7.32
CA GLN A 42 25.55 7.90 6.45
C GLN A 42 24.89 8.19 5.09
N ARG A 43 24.59 9.46 4.80
CA ARG A 43 23.90 9.88 3.59
C ARG A 43 24.78 10.87 2.82
N GLY A 44 25.36 10.40 1.73
CA GLY A 44 26.23 11.19 0.87
C GLY A 44 27.63 10.62 0.84
N VAL A 45 28.48 11.22 0.01
CA VAL A 45 29.88 10.82 -0.12
C VAL A 45 30.73 11.52 0.94
N ASP A 46 31.62 10.76 1.58
CA ASP A 46 32.51 11.25 2.63
C ASP A 46 33.59 12.21 2.11
N PHE A 47 33.96 12.10 0.82
CA PHE A 47 34.96 12.93 0.17
C PHE A 47 34.56 13.23 -1.27
N THR A 48 35.22 14.23 -1.87
CA THR A 48 35.04 14.61 -3.28
C THR A 48 36.40 14.92 -3.90
N PHE A 49 36.51 14.76 -5.21
CA PHE A 49 37.73 15.15 -5.93
C PHE A 49 37.79 16.68 -6.07
N GLN A 50 38.99 17.26 -5.97
CA GLN A 50 39.20 18.70 -6.18
C GLN A 50 38.75 19.16 -7.58
N ASP A 51 38.89 18.27 -8.57
CA ASP A 51 38.41 18.46 -9.95
C ASP A 51 36.87 18.53 -10.06
N GLY A 52 36.13 18.22 -9.00
CA GLY A 52 34.66 18.18 -9.01
C GLY A 52 34.05 16.93 -9.65
N ARG A 53 34.85 15.89 -9.91
CA ARG A 53 34.33 14.62 -10.45
C ARG A 53 33.32 13.99 -9.48
N PRO A 54 32.15 13.53 -9.98
CA PRO A 54 31.15 12.93 -9.12
C PRO A 54 31.64 11.59 -8.58
N ILE A 55 31.42 11.39 -7.28
CA ILE A 55 31.61 10.10 -6.61
C ILE A 55 30.22 9.57 -6.31
N TYR A 56 29.96 8.32 -6.71
CA TYR A 56 28.64 7.72 -6.57
C TYR A 56 28.47 6.97 -5.25
N VAL A 57 29.57 6.41 -4.72
CA VAL A 57 29.61 5.60 -3.50
C VAL A 57 31.00 5.75 -2.87
N THR A 58 31.08 5.89 -1.55
CA THR A 58 32.37 5.89 -0.82
C THR A 58 32.70 4.59 -0.13
N SER A 59 31.70 3.77 0.22
CA SER A 59 31.91 2.52 0.95
C SER A 59 31.13 1.34 0.38
N LYS A 60 31.64 0.12 0.57
CA LYS A 60 30.92 -1.10 0.20
C LYS A 60 29.57 -1.20 0.92
N VAL A 61 29.51 -0.80 2.19
CA VAL A 61 28.28 -0.79 2.99
C VAL A 61 27.21 0.12 2.37
N GLU A 62 27.61 1.28 1.83
CA GLU A 62 26.69 2.17 1.11
C GLU A 62 26.22 1.55 -0.21
N ALA A 63 27.11 0.87 -0.96
CA ALA A 63 26.73 0.15 -2.18
C ALA A 63 25.69 -0.95 -1.88
N ASP A 64 25.98 -1.81 -0.90
CA ASP A 64 25.15 -2.94 -0.52
C ASP A 64 23.76 -2.45 -0.08
N ARG A 65 23.72 -1.40 0.76
CA ARG A 65 22.45 -0.79 1.18
C ARG A 65 21.65 -0.20 0.02
N LYS A 66 22.30 0.46 -0.96
CA LYS A 66 21.61 0.98 -2.15
C LYS A 66 21.04 -0.17 -2.99
N LEU A 67 21.77 -1.28 -3.10
CA LEU A 67 21.33 -2.48 -3.81
C LEU A 67 20.11 -3.11 -3.13
N GLU A 68 20.16 -3.28 -1.81
CA GLU A 68 19.01 -3.76 -1.01
C GLU A 68 17.76 -2.89 -1.20
N GLN A 69 17.92 -1.56 -1.24
CA GLN A 69 16.80 -0.65 -1.49
C GLN A 69 16.20 -0.81 -2.88
N ILE A 70 17.02 -1.04 -3.90
CA ILE A 70 16.56 -1.28 -5.27
C ILE A 70 15.80 -2.61 -5.35
N GLU A 71 16.31 -3.66 -4.71
CA GLU A 71 15.65 -4.97 -4.67
C GLU A 71 14.32 -4.92 -3.92
N LEU A 72 14.30 -4.23 -2.78
CA LEU A 72 13.07 -3.97 -2.03
C LEU A 72 12.07 -3.17 -2.86
N GLY A 73 12.50 -2.17 -3.62
CA GLY A 73 11.64 -1.44 -4.56
C GLY A 73 11.04 -2.35 -5.63
N LYS A 74 11.84 -3.22 -6.24
CA LYS A 74 11.39 -4.18 -7.26
C LYS A 74 10.36 -5.16 -6.71
N THR A 75 10.60 -5.70 -5.52
CA THR A 75 9.68 -6.65 -4.87
C THR A 75 8.34 -6.00 -4.51
N ILE A 76 8.35 -4.76 -3.99
CA ILE A 76 7.12 -4.01 -3.72
C ILE A 76 6.31 -3.81 -5.00
N VAL A 77 6.96 -3.34 -6.08
CA VAL A 77 6.28 -3.11 -7.36
C VAL A 77 5.67 -4.40 -7.91
N LYS A 78 6.41 -5.52 -7.80
CA LYS A 78 5.90 -6.84 -8.19
C LYS A 78 4.63 -7.20 -7.40
N TYR A 79 4.67 -7.13 -6.06
CA TYR A 79 3.50 -7.48 -5.25
C TYR A 79 2.30 -6.56 -5.49
N LEU A 80 2.52 -5.28 -5.78
CA LEU A 80 1.45 -4.37 -6.16
C LEU A 80 0.82 -4.74 -7.50
N ALA A 81 1.62 -5.21 -8.46
CA ALA A 81 1.10 -5.74 -9.73
C ALA A 81 0.28 -7.03 -9.50
N ASP A 82 0.83 -7.99 -8.74
CA ASP A 82 0.17 -9.25 -8.42
C ASP A 82 -1.18 -9.01 -7.71
N MET A 83 -1.21 -8.11 -6.71
CA MET A 83 -2.45 -7.75 -6.01
C MET A 83 -3.51 -7.17 -6.96
N ARG A 84 -3.09 -6.31 -7.89
CA ARG A 84 -4.01 -5.72 -8.88
C ARG A 84 -4.60 -6.77 -9.81
N GLU A 85 -3.80 -7.76 -10.22
CA GLU A 85 -4.29 -8.87 -11.05
C GLU A 85 -5.29 -9.74 -10.29
N VAL A 86 -5.00 -10.08 -9.03
CA VAL A 86 -5.90 -10.83 -8.16
C VAL A 86 -7.21 -10.09 -7.92
N GLU A 87 -7.17 -8.78 -7.68
CA GLU A 87 -8.36 -7.94 -7.53
C GLU A 87 -9.23 -7.98 -8.80
N LYS A 88 -8.61 -7.87 -9.98
CA LYS A 88 -9.33 -7.97 -11.25
C LYS A 88 -10.00 -9.33 -11.41
N MET A 89 -9.27 -10.42 -11.17
CA MET A 89 -9.81 -11.77 -11.24
C MET A 89 -10.97 -11.99 -10.26
N TYR A 90 -10.89 -11.41 -9.06
CA TYR A 90 -11.95 -11.48 -8.07
C TYR A 90 -13.24 -10.79 -8.56
N ILE A 91 -13.12 -9.57 -9.09
CA ILE A 91 -14.26 -8.82 -9.64
C ILE A 91 -14.90 -9.59 -10.80
N ASP A 92 -14.09 -10.12 -11.72
CA ASP A 92 -14.57 -10.90 -12.86
C ASP A 92 -15.29 -12.18 -12.39
N ALA A 93 -14.74 -12.88 -11.39
CA ALA A 93 -15.34 -14.08 -10.81
C ALA A 93 -16.65 -13.79 -10.07
N GLU A 94 -16.75 -12.67 -9.36
CA GLU A 94 -17.97 -12.24 -8.69
C GLU A 94 -19.06 -11.89 -9.71
N ALA A 95 -18.72 -11.15 -10.77
CA ALA A 95 -19.62 -10.85 -11.87
C ALA A 95 -20.13 -12.13 -12.55
N HIS A 96 -19.25 -13.10 -12.80
CA HIS A 96 -19.63 -14.40 -13.35
C HIS A 96 -20.59 -15.19 -12.44
N LYS A 97 -20.34 -15.20 -11.13
CA LYS A 97 -21.24 -15.85 -10.15
C LYS A 97 -22.62 -15.22 -10.17
N LEU A 98 -22.69 -13.88 -10.13
CA LEU A 98 -23.96 -13.15 -10.17
C LEU A 98 -24.72 -13.40 -11.48
N ALA A 99 -24.03 -13.41 -12.62
CA ALA A 99 -24.63 -13.73 -13.91
C ALA A 99 -25.19 -15.17 -13.95
N ALA A 100 -24.42 -16.15 -13.45
CA ALA A 100 -24.85 -17.53 -13.37
C ALA A 100 -26.04 -17.73 -12.41
N GLU A 101 -26.07 -17.02 -11.29
CA GLU A 101 -27.21 -17.02 -10.38
C GLU A 101 -28.46 -16.40 -11.00
N ALA A 102 -28.31 -15.28 -11.72
CA ALA A 102 -29.41 -14.64 -12.45
C ALA A 102 -29.96 -15.53 -13.56
N GLU A 103 -29.08 -16.22 -14.31
CA GLU A 103 -29.50 -17.20 -15.32
C GLU A 103 -30.24 -18.37 -14.66
N LYS A 104 -29.70 -18.93 -13.57
CA LYS A 104 -30.39 -19.99 -12.82
C LYS A 104 -31.78 -19.52 -12.41
N GLN A 105 -31.89 -18.38 -11.72
CA GLN A 105 -33.17 -17.81 -11.29
C GLN A 105 -34.15 -17.59 -12.44
N ARG A 106 -33.68 -17.18 -13.62
CA ARG A 106 -34.50 -17.00 -14.82
C ARG A 106 -35.11 -18.32 -15.31
N TRP A 107 -34.34 -19.42 -15.24
CA TRP A 107 -34.79 -20.74 -15.67
C TRP A 107 -35.50 -21.54 -14.56
N THR A 108 -35.35 -21.15 -13.29
CA THR A 108 -36.04 -21.82 -12.18
C THR A 108 -37.54 -21.61 -12.29
N PRO A 109 -38.36 -22.67 -12.35
CA PRO A 109 -39.81 -22.54 -12.34
C PRO A 109 -40.27 -21.82 -11.09
N ARG A 110 -41.19 -20.85 -11.23
CA ARG A 110 -41.83 -20.21 -10.07
C ARG A 110 -42.78 -21.19 -9.39
N SER A 111 -42.70 -21.27 -8.07
CA SER A 111 -43.66 -22.04 -7.28
C SER A 111 -45.04 -21.40 -7.36
N LYS A 112 -46.06 -22.15 -7.75
CA LYS A 112 -47.47 -21.71 -7.81
C LYS A 112 -48.16 -21.73 -6.42
N GLY A 113 -47.43 -21.45 -5.34
CA GLY A 113 -47.97 -21.51 -3.99
C GLY A 113 -48.69 -20.22 -3.62
N THR A 114 -49.96 -20.32 -3.16
CA THR A 114 -50.86 -19.25 -2.68
C THR A 114 -50.50 -17.84 -3.18
N GLU A 115 -50.40 -17.67 -4.50
CA GLU A 115 -50.67 -16.37 -5.09
C GLU A 115 -52.19 -16.22 -4.94
N ASP A 116 -52.59 -15.31 -4.05
CA ASP A 116 -53.97 -15.12 -3.62
C ASP A 116 -54.93 -15.11 -4.82
N ILE A 117 -55.77 -16.14 -4.90
CA ILE A 117 -57.03 -16.08 -5.64
C ILE A 117 -58.10 -15.54 -4.69
N PHE A 118 -57.82 -14.57 -3.80
CA PHE A 118 -58.82 -13.81 -3.02
C PHE A 118 -58.24 -12.51 -2.46
#